data_AF-A0A373G2B5-F1
#
_entry.id   AF-A0A373G2B5-F1
#
_cell.length_a   1.000
_cell.length_b   1.000
_cell.length_c   1.000
_cell.angle_alpha   90.00
_cell.angle_beta   90.00
_cell.angle_gamma   90.00
#
_symmetry.space_group_name_H-M   'P 1'
#
loop_
_entity.id
_entity.type
_entity.pdbx_description
1 polymer ?
#
loop_
_entity_poly.entity_id
_entity_poly.type
_entity_poly.pdbx_seq_one_letter_code
_entity_poly.pdbx_strand_id
1 'polypeptide(L)'
;MTRNQFIHYSYRHSEIIIWHQKHPEVDIECMLIGVDFDHELFHLVPIDLDYYEDRSYWLPYTSCDKQFKKPKMKVVRSDRTIVTK
;
A
#
# COMPACT_ATOMS: atom_id res chain seq x y z
N MET A 1 5.36 -8.51 -4.12
CA MET A 1 5.19 -9.24 -2.85
C MET A 1 5.37 -10.73 -3.07
N THR A 2 5.98 -11.44 -2.12
CA THR A 2 6.18 -12.90 -2.19
C THR A 2 4.93 -13.68 -1.79
N ARG A 3 4.85 -14.96 -2.23
CA ARG A 3 3.74 -15.84 -1.87
C ARG A 3 3.58 -15.99 -0.34
N ASN A 4 4.69 -16.21 0.38
CA ASN A 4 4.65 -16.33 1.85
C ASN A 4 4.10 -15.07 2.52
N GLN A 5 4.39 -13.88 2.00
CA GLN A 5 3.82 -12.63 2.53
C GLN A 5 2.31 -12.52 2.25
N PHE A 6 1.85 -13.02 1.09
CA PHE A 6 0.44 -13.03 0.74
C PHE A 6 -0.38 -14.04 1.57
N ILE A 7 0.13 -15.25 1.78
CA ILE A 7 -0.57 -16.29 2.57
C ILE A 7 -0.78 -15.84 4.04
N HIS A 8 0.17 -15.08 4.59
CA HIS A 8 0.08 -14.53 5.94
C HIS A 8 -0.47 -13.11 5.97
N TYR A 9 -1.07 -12.65 4.88
CA TYR A 9 -1.55 -11.29 4.75
C TYR A 9 -2.77 -11.06 5.64
N SER A 10 -2.64 -10.17 6.62
CA SER A 10 -3.77 -9.67 7.41
C SER A 10 -4.32 -8.42 6.72
N TYR A 11 -5.53 -8.55 6.16
CA TYR A 11 -6.22 -7.46 5.50
C TYR A 11 -6.49 -6.30 6.47
N ARG A 12 -6.12 -5.10 6.03
CA ARG A 12 -6.45 -3.83 6.67
C ARG A 12 -7.03 -2.91 5.61
N HIS A 13 -8.29 -2.53 5.80
CA HIS A 13 -8.93 -1.58 4.91
C HIS A 13 -8.13 -0.27 4.88
N SER A 14 -8.04 0.33 3.70
CA SER A 14 -7.30 1.55 3.42
C SER A 14 -5.78 1.46 3.61
N GLU A 15 -5.21 0.25 3.65
CA GLU A 15 -3.76 0.08 3.65
C GLU A 15 -3.14 0.54 2.32
N ILE A 16 -1.99 1.22 2.39
CA ILE A 16 -1.27 1.66 1.20
C ILE A 16 -0.47 0.51 0.60
N ILE A 17 -0.76 0.21 -0.66
CA ILE A 17 -0.11 -0.81 -1.47
C ILE A 17 0.52 -0.10 -2.67
N ILE A 18 1.78 -0.42 -2.95
CA ILE A 18 2.44 0.03 -4.17
C ILE A 18 2.12 -0.97 -5.27
N TRP A 19 1.54 -0.49 -6.36
CA TRP A 19 1.38 -1.28 -7.58
C TRP A 19 2.47 -0.91 -8.59
N HIS A 20 3.26 -1.92 -8.98
CA HIS A 20 4.32 -1.78 -9.98
C HIS A 20 3.74 -1.99 -11.38
N GLN A 21 3.42 -0.90 -12.08
CA GLN A 21 3.04 -0.95 -13.49
C GLN A 21 4.30 -1.08 -14.34
N LYS A 22 4.36 -2.07 -15.23
CA LYS A 22 5.56 -2.34 -16.06
C LYS A 22 5.67 -1.48 -17.32
N HIS A 23 4.57 -0.85 -17.77
CA HIS A 23 4.61 0.01 -18.94
C HIS A 23 3.51 1.10 -18.86
N PRO A 24 3.89 2.38 -18.71
CA PRO A 24 5.25 2.84 -18.34
C PRO A 24 5.68 2.25 -16.98
N GLU A 25 6.98 2.11 -16.73
CA GLU A 25 7.52 1.67 -15.44
C GLU A 25 7.22 2.73 -14.37
N VAL A 26 6.09 2.57 -13.68
CA VAL A 26 5.59 3.54 -12.71
C VAL A 26 5.08 2.79 -11.50
N ASP A 27 5.50 3.26 -10.32
CA ASP A 27 4.95 2.85 -9.04
C ASP A 27 3.75 3.72 -8.72
N ILE A 28 2.59 3.10 -8.56
CA ILE A 28 1.33 3.77 -8.23
C ILE A 28 1.00 3.47 -6.77
N GLU A 29 0.88 4.53 -5.95
CA GLU A 29 0.33 4.37 -4.61
C GLU A 29 -1.18 4.08 -4.71
N CYS A 30 -1.60 2.95 -4.17
CA CYS A 30 -2.98 2.52 -4.15
C CYS A 30 -3.48 2.29 -2.73
N MET A 31 -4.76 2.55 -2.50
CA MET A 31 -5.50 2.18 -1.33
C MET A 31 -6.10 0.78 -1.50
N LEU A 32 -5.88 -0.10 -0.54
CA LEU A 32 -6.47 -1.42 -0.51
C LEU A 32 -7.91 -1.38 0.01
N ILE A 33 -8.85 -1.83 -0.80
CA ILE A 33 -10.28 -1.86 -0.47
C ILE A 33 -10.86 -3.28 -0.37
N GLY A 34 -10.11 -4.29 -0.80
CA GLY A 34 -10.51 -5.69 -0.73
C GLY A 34 -9.37 -6.64 -1.11
N VAL A 35 -9.53 -7.91 -0.73
CA VAL A 35 -8.59 -8.99 -1.06
C VAL A 35 -9.41 -10.22 -1.44
N ASP A 36 -9.05 -10.83 -2.55
CA ASP A 36 -9.55 -12.15 -2.97
C ASP A 36 -8.43 -13.16 -2.73
N PHE A 37 -8.56 -13.94 -1.66
CA PHE A 37 -7.55 -14.94 -1.29
C PHE A 37 -7.60 -16.18 -2.19
N ASP A 38 -8.75 -16.50 -2.77
CA ASP A 38 -8.93 -17.68 -3.63
C ASP A 38 -8.26 -17.48 -4.99
N HIS A 39 -8.31 -16.25 -5.51
CA HIS A 39 -7.72 -15.88 -6.80
C HIS A 39 -6.37 -15.13 -6.67
N GLU A 40 -5.89 -14.94 -5.44
CA GLU A 40 -4.64 -14.26 -5.13
C GLU A 40 -4.59 -12.79 -5.64
N LEU A 41 -5.69 -12.04 -5.49
CA LEU A 41 -5.85 -10.66 -5.99
C LEU A 41 -6.06 -9.63 -4.88
N PHE A 42 -5.59 -8.41 -5.13
CA PHE A 42 -5.91 -7.21 -4.36
C PHE A 42 -6.86 -6.30 -5.14
N HIS A 43 -7.86 -5.77 -4.45
CA HIS A 43 -8.74 -4.72 -4.97
C HIS A 43 -8.19 -3.37 -4.55
N LEU A 44 -7.68 -2.62 -5.53
CA LEU A 44 -6.87 -1.42 -5.33
C LEU A 44 -7.51 -0.19 -5.99
N VAL A 45 -7.42 0.95 -5.30
CA VAL A 45 -7.83 2.27 -5.80
C VAL A 45 -6.61 3.18 -5.83
N PRO A 46 -6.16 3.71 -6.98
CA PRO A 46 -5.05 4.66 -7.05
C PRO A 46 -5.31 5.92 -6.21
N ILE A 47 -4.30 6.44 -5.52
CA ILE A 47 -4.41 7.59 -4.62
C ILE A 47 -4.07 8.91 -5.34
N ASP A 48 -3.19 8.88 -6.35
CA ASP A 48 -2.53 10.08 -6.87
C ASP A 48 -2.71 10.28 -8.38
N LEU A 49 -3.96 10.29 -8.83
CA LEU A 49 -4.31 10.81 -10.14
C LEU A 49 -5.44 11.79 -9.94
N ASP A 50 -5.28 13.04 -10.40
CA ASP A 50 -6.27 14.13 -10.41
C ASP A 50 -7.61 13.78 -11.11
N TYR A 51 -7.79 12.53 -11.49
CA TYR A 51 -8.93 11.96 -12.20
C TYR A 51 -9.19 10.57 -11.64
N TYR A 52 -10.48 10.24 -11.52
CA TYR A 52 -11.08 8.91 -11.33
C TYR A 52 -11.72 8.67 -9.96
N GLU A 53 -12.93 9.20 -9.83
CA GLU A 53 -13.87 8.81 -8.79
C GLU A 53 -14.34 7.33 -8.90
N ASP A 54 -14.00 6.57 -9.96
CA ASP A 54 -14.60 5.24 -10.19
C ASP A 54 -13.63 4.10 -10.61
N ARG A 55 -12.31 4.32 -10.66
CA ARG A 55 -11.39 3.26 -11.15
C ARG A 55 -10.76 2.49 -10.00
N SER A 56 -11.29 1.29 -9.78
CA SER A 56 -10.66 0.27 -8.95
C SER A 56 -10.21 -0.92 -9.81
N TYR A 57 -9.14 -1.59 -9.38
CA TYR A 57 -8.52 -2.67 -10.13
C TYR A 57 -8.33 -3.89 -9.25
N TRP A 58 -8.59 -5.07 -9.83
CA TRP A 58 -8.18 -6.34 -9.26
C TRP A 58 -6.81 -6.72 -9.83
N LEU A 59 -5.80 -6.73 -8.98
CA LEU A 59 -4.41 -6.88 -9.38
C LEU A 59 -3.75 -8.03 -8.62
N PRO A 60 -2.88 -8.81 -9.26
CA PRO A 60 -2.21 -9.91 -8.61
C PRO A 60 -1.23 -9.40 -7.56
N TYR A 61 -1.17 -10.05 -6.39
CA TYR A 61 -0.26 -9.65 -5.32
C TYR A 61 1.21 -9.62 -5.76
N THR A 62 1.57 -10.38 -6.79
CA THR A 62 2.92 -10.43 -7.36
C THR A 62 3.34 -9.10 -7.99
N SER A 63 2.38 -8.29 -8.43
CA SER A 63 2.60 -6.93 -8.95
C SER A 63 2.55 -5.85 -7.89
N CYS A 64 2.33 -6.22 -6.63
CA CYS A 64 2.08 -5.29 -5.54
C CYS A 64 3.10 -5.46 -4.43
N ASP A 65 3.44 -4.39 -3.73
CA ASP A 65 4.21 -4.45 -2.49
C ASP A 65 3.52 -3.66 -1.39
N LYS A 66 3.63 -4.15 -0.14
CA LYS A 66 3.22 -3.34 1.01
C LYS A 66 4.14 -2.15 1.10
N GLN A 67 3.58 -0.95 1.20
CA GLN A 67 4.40 0.20 1.48
C GLN A 67 4.91 0.10 2.92
N PHE A 68 6.18 -0.28 3.09
CA PHE A 68 6.86 -0.22 4.39
C PHE A 68 7.20 1.24 4.73
N LYS A 69 6.19 2.11 4.90
CA LYS A 69 6.39 3.42 5.52
C LYS A 69 6.70 3.16 7.00
N LYS A 70 7.98 3.22 7.40
CA LYS A 70 8.34 3.48 8.80
C LYS A 70 7.55 4.73 9.21
N PRO A 71 6.67 4.69 10.23
CA PRO A 71 6.09 5.91 10.73
C PRO A 71 7.21 6.68 11.47
N LYS A 72 7.94 7.54 10.76
CA LYS A 72 8.71 8.61 11.43
C LYS A 72 7.75 9.74 11.77
N MET A 73 6.85 9.49 12.72
CA MET A 73 6.19 10.58 13.42
C MET A 73 7.21 11.19 14.39
N LYS A 74 7.84 12.30 13.99
CA LYS A 74 8.44 13.22 14.96
C LYS A 74 7.31 14.06 15.53
N VAL A 75 6.87 13.73 16.73
CA VAL A 75 6.10 14.67 17.54
C VAL A 75 7.05 15.79 17.95
N VAL A 76 6.96 16.94 17.29
CA VAL A 76 7.62 18.16 17.77
C VAL A 76 6.73 18.71 18.89
N ARG A 77 7.05 18.37 20.14
CA ARG A 77 6.60 19.18 21.28
C ARG A 77 7.47 20.43 21.31
N SER A 78 6.85 21.59 21.38
CA SER A 78 7.52 22.88 21.46
C SER A 78 8.11 23.12 22.85
N ASP A 79 8.85 22.16 23.39
CA ASP A 79 9.56 22.22 24.65
C ASP A 79 10.07 20.83 25.05
N ARG A 80 11.40 20.68 25.02
CA ARG A 80 12.22 19.59 25.58
C ARG A 80 12.47 18.40 24.65
N THR A 81 13.60 18.51 23.95
CA THR A 81 14.35 17.40 23.37
C THR A 81 14.82 16.46 24.47
N ILE A 82 14.38 15.20 24.46
CA ILE A 82 15.07 14.11 25.16
C ILE A 82 15.44 13.07 24.12
N VAL A 83 16.74 12.91 23.89
CA VAL A 83 17.32 11.85 23.07
C VAL A 83 17.48 10.63 23.99
N THR A 84 16.86 9.51 23.64
CA THR A 84 17.18 8.22 24.26
C THR A 84 18.06 7.43 23.30
N LYS A 85 19.15 6.87 23.84
CA LYS A 85 20.10 5.98 23.16
C LYS A 85 19.45 4.65 22.78
#